data_AF-Q83Z19-F1
#
_entry.id   AF-Q83Z19-F1
#
_cell.length_a   1.000
_cell.length_b   1.000
_cell.length_c   1.000
_cell.angle_alpha   90.00
_cell.angle_beta   90.00
_cell.angle_gamma   90.00
#
_symmetry.space_group_name_H-M   'P 1'
#
loop_
_entity.id
_entity.type
_entity.pdbx_description
1 polymer ?
#
loop_
_entity_poly.entity_id
_entity_poly.type
_entity_poly.pdbx_seq_one_letter_code
_entity_poly.pdbx_strand_id
1 'polypeptide(L)'
;ALREAGFQDDFILVLGATRKEDANLAAKNHISLTVFREDWLEHLTLEAPLRIHLKVDSGMGRLGIRTVEEARQIETTIASDNQLQLEGIYTHFATADQLETSYFEQQLAKFQTILTSLKNRPTYVHTANSAASLLQPQIGFDAIRFGISMY
;
A
#
# COMPACT_ATOMS: atom_id res chain seq x y z
N ALA A 1 8.00 14.63 -13.03
CA ALA A 1 9.05 13.76 -13.60
C ALA A 1 8.47 12.62 -14.45
N LEU A 2 8.04 11.46 -13.90
CA LEU A 2 7.58 10.33 -14.73
C LEU A 2 6.40 10.68 -15.66
N ARG A 3 5.39 11.40 -15.16
CA ARG A 3 4.28 11.89 -15.99
C ARG A 3 4.76 12.82 -17.12
N GLU A 4 5.65 13.76 -16.82
CA GLU A 4 6.25 14.66 -17.83
C GLU A 4 7.11 13.91 -18.85
N ALA A 5 7.68 12.77 -18.47
CA ALA A 5 8.47 11.91 -19.35
C ALA A 5 7.61 11.01 -20.27
N GLY A 6 6.28 11.13 -20.23
CA GLY A 6 5.36 10.48 -21.17
C GLY A 6 4.69 9.20 -20.66
N PHE A 7 4.96 8.78 -19.42
CA PHE A 7 4.29 7.63 -18.78
C PHE A 7 2.90 8.06 -18.29
N GLN A 8 1.94 8.32 -19.19
CA GLN A 8 0.63 8.88 -18.81
C GLN A 8 -0.34 7.81 -18.29
N ASP A 9 -0.35 6.64 -18.92
CA ASP A 9 -1.27 5.54 -18.60
C ASP A 9 -0.71 4.53 -17.58
N ASP A 10 0.58 4.67 -17.23
CA ASP A 10 1.25 3.75 -16.32
C ASP A 10 0.77 3.90 -14.88
N PHE A 11 0.72 2.77 -14.18
CA PHE A 11 0.49 2.74 -12.75
C PHE A 11 1.67 3.36 -11.99
N ILE A 12 1.42 4.43 -11.24
CA ILE A 12 2.42 5.08 -10.38
C ILE A 12 1.88 5.11 -8.96
N LEU A 13 2.64 4.52 -8.03
CA LEU A 13 2.39 4.54 -6.61
C LEU A 13 3.56 5.22 -5.88
N VAL A 14 3.27 6.22 -5.06
CA VAL A 14 4.24 6.77 -4.11
C VAL A 14 4.29 5.86 -2.89
N LEU A 15 5.44 5.20 -2.66
CA LEU A 15 5.64 4.25 -1.55
C LEU A 15 5.91 4.92 -0.20
N GLY A 16 6.31 6.19 -0.21
CA GLY A 16 6.60 6.98 0.98
C GLY A 16 5.40 7.76 1.49
N ALA A 17 5.62 8.53 2.55
CA ALA A 17 4.66 9.52 3.01
C ALA A 17 4.61 10.70 2.03
N THR A 18 3.42 11.26 1.82
CA THR A 18 3.22 12.51 1.08
C THR A 18 2.60 13.58 1.96
N ARG A 19 2.78 14.82 1.55
CA ARG A 19 2.11 15.96 2.17
C ARG A 19 0.63 15.95 1.83
N LYS A 20 -0.19 16.41 2.76
CA LYS A 20 -1.66 16.44 2.58
C LYS A 20 -2.04 17.48 1.52
N GLU A 21 -1.28 18.57 1.44
CA GLU A 21 -1.49 19.64 0.45
C GLU A 21 -1.35 19.13 -1.00
N ASP A 22 -0.54 18.09 -1.22
CA ASP A 22 -0.24 17.54 -2.55
C ASP A 22 -1.29 16.52 -3.03
N ALA A 23 -2.33 16.24 -2.24
CA ALA A 23 -3.35 15.24 -2.57
C ALA A 23 -4.05 15.54 -3.91
N ASN A 24 -4.40 16.81 -4.17
CA ASN A 24 -5.01 17.22 -5.44
C ASN A 24 -4.04 17.11 -6.62
N LEU A 25 -2.74 17.35 -6.39
CA LEU A 25 -1.74 17.17 -7.44
C LEU A 25 -1.64 15.68 -7.82
N ALA A 26 -1.62 14.79 -6.83
CA ALA A 26 -1.60 13.35 -7.07
C ALA A 26 -2.87 12.87 -7.80
N ALA A 27 -4.05 13.31 -7.34
CA ALA A 27 -5.34 12.95 -7.95
C ALA A 27 -5.40 13.38 -9.43
N LYS A 28 -5.08 14.63 -9.74
CA LYS A 28 -5.08 15.18 -11.11
C LYS A 28 -4.11 14.47 -12.05
N ASN A 29 -3.00 13.95 -11.51
CA ASN A 29 -1.97 13.25 -12.28
C ASN A 29 -2.15 11.72 -12.25
N HIS A 30 -3.27 11.21 -11.74
CA HIS A 30 -3.52 9.78 -11.60
C HIS A 30 -2.38 9.05 -10.88
N ILE A 31 -1.87 9.62 -9.79
CA ILE A 31 -0.82 9.03 -8.96
C ILE A 31 -1.47 8.48 -7.68
N SER A 32 -1.26 7.19 -7.44
CA SER A 32 -1.76 6.53 -6.24
C SER A 32 -0.85 6.82 -5.05
N LEU A 33 -1.44 7.02 -3.87
CA LEU A 33 -0.71 7.42 -2.66
C LEU A 33 -0.74 6.34 -1.58
N THR A 34 0.36 6.22 -0.85
CA THR A 34 0.44 5.38 0.35
C THR A 34 -0.15 6.12 1.55
N VAL A 35 -1.08 5.49 2.26
CA VAL A 35 -1.64 6.00 3.53
C VAL A 35 -1.47 4.98 4.64
N PHE A 36 -1.18 5.47 5.84
CA PHE A 36 -0.96 4.65 7.04
C PHE A 36 -1.38 5.35 8.34
N ARG A 37 -2.11 6.47 8.25
CA ARG A 37 -2.69 7.20 9.38
C ARG A 37 -3.99 7.84 8.94
N GLU A 38 -4.99 7.82 9.82
CA GLU A 38 -6.31 8.38 9.55
C GLU A 38 -6.30 9.92 9.46
N ASP A 39 -5.51 10.60 10.30
CA ASP A 39 -5.36 12.07 10.33
C ASP A 39 -4.97 12.69 8.98
N TRP A 40 -4.29 11.91 8.14
CA TRP A 40 -3.92 12.31 6.80
C TRP A 40 -5.14 12.44 5.87
N LEU A 41 -6.17 11.63 6.07
CA LEU A 41 -7.39 11.59 5.26
C LEU A 41 -8.47 12.58 5.71
N GLU A 42 -8.49 12.96 6.99
CA GLU A 42 -9.50 13.86 7.53
C GLU A 42 -9.52 15.22 6.80
N HIS A 43 -10.67 15.87 6.61
CA HIS A 43 -10.73 17.22 6.03
C HIS A 43 -10.03 17.42 4.67
N LEU A 44 -9.87 16.36 3.87
CA LEU A 44 -9.41 16.50 2.48
C LEU A 44 -10.50 17.19 1.66
N THR A 45 -10.12 18.15 0.84
CA THR A 45 -10.98 18.73 -0.20
C THR A 45 -10.37 18.37 -1.54
N LEU A 46 -10.89 17.31 -2.15
CA LEU A 46 -10.40 16.80 -3.42
C LEU A 46 -11.18 17.42 -4.59
N GLU A 47 -10.49 17.62 -5.71
CA GLU A 47 -11.06 18.07 -6.98
C GLU A 47 -11.19 16.93 -7.99
N ALA A 48 -10.58 15.77 -7.70
CA ALA A 48 -10.60 14.57 -8.51
C ALA A 48 -10.42 13.33 -7.62
N PRO A 49 -10.84 12.13 -8.08
CA PRO A 49 -10.66 10.90 -7.33
C PRO A 49 -9.19 10.61 -7.01
N LEU A 50 -8.90 10.31 -5.74
CA LEU A 50 -7.59 9.94 -5.24
C LEU A 50 -7.57 8.46 -4.86
N ARG A 51 -6.61 7.74 -5.44
CA ARG A 51 -6.43 6.32 -5.21
C ARG A 51 -5.42 6.08 -4.09
N ILE A 52 -5.81 5.25 -3.14
CA ILE A 52 -5.07 5.01 -1.90
C ILE A 52 -4.64 3.56 -1.81
N HIS A 53 -3.38 3.37 -1.42
CA HIS A 53 -2.84 2.10 -0.99
C HIS A 53 -2.60 2.12 0.52
N LEU A 54 -3.36 1.31 1.26
CA LEU A 54 -3.18 1.16 2.70
C LEU A 54 -1.88 0.41 3.00
N LYS A 55 -0.96 1.06 3.69
CA LYS A 55 0.31 0.44 4.10
C LYS A 55 0.16 -0.16 5.50
N VAL A 56 0.46 -1.44 5.59
CA VAL A 56 0.56 -2.21 6.84
C VAL A 56 2.01 -2.37 7.26
N ASP A 57 2.28 -2.16 8.54
CA ASP A 57 3.53 -2.51 9.21
C ASP A 57 3.35 -3.86 9.91
N SER A 58 3.64 -4.92 9.16
CA SER A 58 3.61 -6.28 9.71
C SER A 58 4.90 -6.69 10.44
N GLY A 59 5.90 -5.80 10.55
CA GLY A 59 7.16 -6.07 11.27
C GLY A 59 8.39 -5.32 10.73
N MET A 60 8.26 -4.50 9.68
CA MET A 60 9.41 -3.72 9.17
C MET A 60 9.73 -2.53 10.08
N GLY A 61 8.76 -2.01 10.83
CA GLY A 61 8.98 -0.95 11.81
C GLY A 61 9.17 0.44 11.21
N ARG A 62 8.92 0.64 9.90
CA ARG A 62 9.16 1.92 9.20
C ARG A 62 7.90 2.76 9.00
N LEU A 63 6.96 2.26 8.21
CA LEU A 63 5.68 2.90 7.90
C LEU A 63 4.59 1.83 7.85
N GLY A 64 3.40 2.20 8.34
CA GLY A 64 2.20 1.38 8.22
C GLY A 64 1.37 1.32 9.48
N ILE A 65 0.08 1.08 9.31
CA ILE A 65 -0.81 0.68 10.41
C ILE A 65 -0.40 -0.68 10.96
N ARG A 66 -0.76 -0.96 12.21
CA ARG A 66 -0.33 -2.16 12.93
C ARG A 66 -1.49 -3.02 13.41
N THR A 67 -2.70 -2.47 13.50
CA THR A 67 -3.86 -3.16 14.06
C THR A 67 -5.03 -3.27 13.08
N VAL A 68 -5.96 -4.17 13.39
CA VAL A 68 -7.23 -4.33 12.65
C VAL A 68 -8.12 -3.11 12.85
N GLU A 69 -8.09 -2.52 14.05
CA GLU A 69 -8.85 -1.33 14.41
C GLU A 69 -8.44 -0.14 13.54
N GLU A 70 -7.14 0.12 13.39
CA GLU A 70 -6.61 1.17 12.51
C GLU A 70 -7.01 0.93 11.04
N ALA A 71 -6.97 -0.33 10.58
CA ALA A 71 -7.37 -0.69 9.23
C ALA A 71 -8.84 -0.36 8.97
N ARG A 72 -9.73 -0.73 9.91
CA ARG A 72 -11.17 -0.50 9.80
C ARG A 72 -11.53 0.98 9.92
N GLN A 73 -10.83 1.74 10.75
CA GLN A 73 -10.98 3.19 10.84
C GLN A 73 -10.67 3.85 9.49
N ILE A 74 -9.50 3.56 8.92
CA ILE A 74 -9.11 4.09 7.61
C ILE A 74 -10.06 3.61 6.49
N GLU A 75 -10.46 2.34 6.49
CA GLU A 75 -11.44 1.80 5.52
C GLU A 75 -12.76 2.57 5.60
N THR A 76 -13.26 2.84 6.81
CA THR A 76 -14.50 3.59 7.03
C THR A 76 -14.38 5.03 6.55
N THR A 77 -13.27 5.69 6.88
CA THR A 77 -12.99 7.06 6.45
C THR A 77 -12.92 7.17 4.93
N ILE A 78 -12.20 6.25 4.26
CA ILE A 78 -12.17 6.17 2.79
C ILE A 78 -13.57 5.92 2.22
N ALA A 79 -14.34 4.97 2.77
CA ALA A 79 -15.67 4.65 2.27
C ALA A 79 -16.69 5.79 2.46
N SER A 80 -16.42 6.75 3.33
CA SER A 80 -17.29 7.91 3.59
C SER A 80 -17.12 9.06 2.59
N ASP A 81 -16.05 9.05 1.79
CA ASP A 81 -15.75 10.07 0.78
C ASP A 81 -15.72 9.44 -0.62
N ASN A 82 -16.59 9.90 -1.51
CA ASN A 82 -16.69 9.37 -2.88
C ASN A 82 -15.48 9.72 -3.77
N GLN A 83 -14.61 10.64 -3.34
CA GLN A 83 -13.37 10.97 -4.03
C GLN A 83 -12.20 10.11 -3.54
N LEU A 84 -12.35 9.36 -2.45
CA LEU A 84 -11.33 8.43 -1.99
C LEU A 84 -11.63 7.02 -2.48
N GLN A 85 -10.61 6.36 -3.01
CA GLN A 85 -10.71 4.97 -3.44
C GLN A 85 -9.63 4.15 -2.76
N LEU A 86 -10.02 3.13 -1.99
CA LEU A 86 -9.10 2.10 -1.51
C LEU A 86 -8.74 1.17 -2.68
N GLU A 87 -7.71 1.55 -3.42
CA GLU A 87 -7.23 0.83 -4.61
C GLU A 87 -6.39 -0.40 -4.22
N GLY A 88 -5.62 -0.30 -3.14
CA GLY A 88 -4.76 -1.40 -2.72
C GLY A 88 -4.40 -1.45 -1.24
N ILE A 89 -3.75 -2.53 -0.86
CA ILE A 89 -3.20 -2.76 0.47
C ILE A 89 -1.89 -3.53 0.38
N TYR A 90 -0.91 -3.16 1.20
CA TYR A 90 0.40 -3.79 1.14
C TYR A 90 1.20 -3.79 2.43
N THR A 91 2.09 -4.78 2.55
CA THR A 91 3.19 -4.78 3.52
C THR A 91 4.55 -4.85 2.82
N HIS A 92 5.63 -4.76 3.58
CA HIS A 92 7.00 -4.95 3.12
C HIS A 92 7.72 -5.85 4.13
N PHE A 93 8.32 -6.93 3.65
CA PHE A 93 9.03 -7.88 4.48
C PHE A 93 10.42 -7.37 4.85
N ALA A 94 10.83 -7.62 6.08
CA ALA A 94 12.14 -7.22 6.60
C ALA A 94 13.23 -8.25 6.31
N THR A 95 12.85 -9.54 6.21
CA THR A 95 13.79 -10.67 6.18
C THR A 95 13.51 -11.65 5.03
N ALA A 96 12.88 -11.18 3.94
CA ALA A 96 12.53 -12.04 2.81
C ALA A 96 13.73 -12.62 2.04
N ASP A 97 14.93 -12.10 2.28
CA ASP A 97 16.23 -12.51 1.74
C ASP A 97 17.03 -13.42 2.70
N GLN A 98 16.46 -13.75 3.86
CA GLN A 98 17.11 -14.63 4.85
C GLN A 98 16.70 -16.09 4.64
N LEU A 99 17.60 -17.01 5.04
CA LEU A 99 17.32 -18.46 5.04
C LEU A 99 16.30 -18.86 6.11
N GLU A 100 16.33 -18.17 7.25
CA GLU A 100 15.41 -18.38 8.36
C GLU A 100 14.09 -17.66 8.05
N THR A 101 12.97 -18.40 8.02
CA THR A 101 11.68 -17.88 7.54
C THR A 101 10.70 -17.52 8.64
N SER A 102 10.99 -17.81 9.92
CA SER A 102 10.04 -17.62 11.02
C SER A 102 9.53 -16.18 11.12
N TYR A 103 10.43 -15.19 10.97
CA TYR A 103 10.03 -13.78 11.03
C TYR A 103 9.20 -13.39 9.80
N PHE A 104 9.59 -13.85 8.62
CA PHE A 104 8.83 -13.64 7.38
C PHE A 104 7.40 -14.21 7.49
N GLU A 105 7.26 -15.43 8.01
CA GLU A 105 5.98 -16.09 8.22
C GLU A 105 5.10 -15.34 9.23
N GLN A 106 5.69 -14.83 10.32
CA GLN A 106 4.99 -13.96 11.26
C GLN A 106 4.50 -12.67 10.59
N GLN A 107 5.33 -12.03 9.76
CA GLN A 107 4.95 -10.83 9.02
C GLN A 107 3.83 -11.12 8.02
N LEU A 108 3.85 -12.27 7.35
CA LEU A 108 2.82 -12.68 6.40
C LEU A 108 1.49 -12.94 7.11
N ALA A 109 1.52 -13.71 8.20
CA ALA A 109 0.32 -14.02 8.99
C ALA A 109 -0.32 -12.74 9.55
N LYS A 110 0.48 -11.82 10.10
CA LYS A 110 -0.03 -10.52 10.59
C LYS A 110 -0.68 -9.70 9.46
N PHE A 111 -0.07 -9.67 8.27
CA PHE A 111 -0.64 -8.99 7.12
C PHE A 111 -1.98 -9.61 6.70
N GLN A 112 -2.06 -10.95 6.62
CA GLN A 112 -3.28 -11.67 6.26
C GLN A 112 -4.41 -11.39 7.25
N THR A 113 -4.13 -11.37 8.56
CA THR A 113 -5.12 -11.00 9.59
C THR A 113 -5.71 -9.61 9.36
N ILE A 114 -4.89 -8.63 8.98
CA ILE A 114 -5.38 -7.27 8.69
C ILE A 114 -6.16 -7.26 7.37
N LEU A 115 -5.64 -7.90 6.32
CA LEU A 115 -6.31 -7.99 5.03
C LEU A 115 -7.70 -8.61 5.12
N THR A 116 -7.87 -9.71 5.85
CA THR A 116 -9.15 -10.40 6.00
C THR A 116 -10.13 -9.66 6.93
N SER A 117 -9.65 -8.65 7.66
CA SER A 117 -10.49 -7.83 8.53
C SER A 117 -11.23 -6.70 7.81
N LEU A 118 -10.78 -6.35 6.59
CA LEU A 118 -11.43 -5.38 5.72
C LEU A 118 -12.77 -5.92 5.22
N LYS A 119 -13.75 -5.03 5.07
CA LYS A 119 -15.08 -5.39 4.55
C LYS A 119 -15.00 -5.88 3.10
N ASN A 120 -14.18 -5.24 2.29
CA ASN A 120 -13.94 -5.63 0.90
C ASN A 120 -12.44 -5.76 0.63
N ARG A 121 -12.05 -6.81 -0.10
CA ARG A 121 -10.67 -6.97 -0.56
C ARG A 121 -10.38 -5.91 -1.64
N PRO A 122 -9.34 -5.07 -1.50
CA PRO A 122 -8.95 -4.12 -2.54
C PRO A 122 -8.51 -4.81 -3.84
N THR A 123 -8.48 -4.04 -4.93
CA THR A 123 -8.06 -4.52 -6.25
C THR A 123 -6.63 -5.05 -6.22
N TYR A 124 -5.71 -4.30 -5.60
CA TYR A 124 -4.32 -4.68 -5.51
C TYR A 124 -3.93 -5.06 -4.08
N VAL A 125 -3.66 -6.34 -3.88
CA VAL A 125 -2.93 -6.84 -2.71
C VAL A 125 -1.51 -7.12 -3.17
N HIS A 126 -0.52 -6.53 -2.49
CA HIS A 126 0.88 -6.76 -2.84
C HIS A 126 1.77 -6.82 -1.60
N THR A 127 2.70 -7.77 -1.56
CA THR A 127 3.59 -7.96 -0.40
C THR A 127 5.04 -8.12 -0.84
N ALA A 128 5.24 -8.88 -1.92
CA ALA A 128 6.54 -9.25 -2.41
C ALA A 128 7.40 -8.06 -2.89
N ASN A 129 8.62 -8.00 -2.38
CA ASN A 129 9.76 -7.33 -3.00
C ASN A 129 10.51 -8.35 -3.89
N SER A 130 11.66 -7.98 -4.46
CA SER A 130 12.48 -8.88 -5.28
C SER A 130 12.77 -10.23 -4.59
N ALA A 131 13.29 -10.21 -3.35
CA ALA A 131 13.65 -11.44 -2.64
C ALA A 131 12.44 -12.34 -2.41
N ALA A 132 11.34 -11.78 -1.88
CA ALA A 132 10.12 -12.54 -1.65
C ALA A 132 9.53 -13.11 -2.96
N SER A 133 9.59 -12.36 -4.07
CA SER A 133 9.07 -12.86 -5.35
C SER A 133 9.86 -14.02 -5.94
N LEU A 134 11.16 -14.09 -5.66
CA LEU A 134 12.04 -15.12 -6.21
C LEU A 134 12.12 -16.34 -5.29
N LEU A 135 12.18 -16.12 -3.98
CA LEU A 135 12.40 -17.16 -2.97
C LEU A 135 11.10 -17.73 -2.40
N GLN A 136 10.01 -16.97 -2.45
CA GLN A 136 8.72 -17.34 -1.87
C GLN A 136 7.57 -17.19 -2.88
N PRO A 137 7.66 -17.75 -4.11
CA PRO A 137 6.68 -17.53 -5.18
C PRO A 137 5.24 -17.93 -4.81
N GLN A 138 5.08 -18.83 -3.83
CA GLN A 138 3.80 -19.32 -3.34
C GLN A 138 2.96 -18.27 -2.59
N ILE A 139 3.55 -17.15 -2.14
CA ILE A 139 2.81 -16.08 -1.45
C ILE A 139 2.05 -15.17 -2.41
N GLY A 140 2.06 -15.49 -3.72
CA GLY A 140 1.57 -14.64 -4.80
C GLY A 140 0.24 -13.96 -4.50
N PHE A 141 0.26 -12.63 -4.56
CA PHE A 141 -0.93 -11.78 -4.60
C PHE A 141 -1.03 -11.12 -5.98
N ASP A 142 -1.76 -10.02 -6.11
CA ASP A 142 -2.09 -9.42 -7.41
C ASP A 142 -0.91 -8.68 -8.05
N ALA A 143 0.07 -8.23 -7.27
CA ALA A 143 1.23 -7.50 -7.78
C ALA A 143 2.52 -7.72 -6.96
N ILE A 144 3.67 -7.53 -7.63
CA ILE A 144 5.01 -7.61 -7.05
C ILE A 144 5.70 -6.25 -7.22
N ARG A 145 6.45 -5.81 -6.21
CA ARG A 145 7.29 -4.61 -6.29
C ARG A 145 8.73 -5.03 -6.56
N PHE A 146 9.03 -5.31 -7.83
CA PHE A 146 10.34 -5.81 -8.27
C PHE A 146 11.34 -4.65 -8.38
N GLY A 147 12.37 -4.67 -7.53
CA GLY A 147 13.34 -3.59 -7.38
C GLY A 147 14.74 -4.02 -7.78
N ILE A 148 15.56 -4.38 -6.80
CA ILE A 148 17.01 -4.64 -6.98
C ILE A 148 17.30 -5.69 -8.05
N SER A 149 16.51 -6.76 -8.14
CA SER A 149 16.72 -7.84 -9.11
C SER A 149 16.32 -7.48 -10.55
N MET A 150 15.81 -6.27 -10.79
CA MET A 150 15.60 -5.74 -12.14
C MET A 150 16.92 -5.26 -12.77
N TYR A 151 17.93 -5.01 -11.95
CA TYR A 151 19.27 -4.55 -12.34
C TYR A 151 20.29 -5.69 -12.19
#